data_AF-A0A3B1CH70-F1
#
_entry.id   AF-A0A3B1CH70-F1
#
_cell.length_a   1.000
_cell.length_b   1.000
_cell.length_c   1.000
_cell.angle_alpha   90.00
_cell.angle_beta   90.00
_cell.angle_gamma   90.00
#
_symmetry.space_group_name_H-M   'P 1'
#
loop_
_entity.id
_entity.type
_entity.pdbx_description
1 polymer ?
#
loop_
_entity_poly.entity_id
_entity_poly.type
_entity_poly.pdbx_seq_one_letter_code
_entity_poly.pdbx_strand_id
1 'polypeptide(L)'
;MARLSALAVFAVTLALAGNAFAGGLEMASEWTWYRDGSRIFNAVIVLGGFVWLGVKFGGPMLRKRAELIAEKFKTLEANQAKAEASLKEYEKKISDLKSEADKIRQEAKDEGEMIKQRILSGAEKAAEQIMAKAAERIAVETEQAKEKLKREATIAAVDLAEEIIKRNMSAKDQENILSEYIENLGNSKN
;
A
#
# COMPACT_ATOMS: atom_id res chain seq x y z
N MET A 1 55.22 -37.83 -3.62
CA MET A 1 56.52 -38.52 -3.50
C MET A 1 57.55 -37.75 -2.65
N ALA A 2 57.60 -36.41 -2.67
CA ALA A 2 58.61 -35.63 -1.91
C ALA A 2 58.48 -35.64 -0.36
N ARG A 3 57.29 -35.98 0.19
CA ARG A 3 57.09 -36.05 1.66
C ARG A 3 57.67 -37.34 2.27
N LEU A 4 57.65 -38.44 1.52
CA LEU A 4 58.20 -39.73 1.94
C LEU A 4 59.73 -39.72 1.92
N SER A 5 60.35 -39.03 0.96
CA SER A 5 61.81 -38.87 0.91
C SER A 5 62.35 -37.97 2.03
N ALA A 6 61.65 -36.88 2.38
CA ALA A 6 62.05 -36.00 3.48
C ALA A 6 61.95 -36.71 4.85
N LEU A 7 60.90 -37.51 5.08
CA LEU A 7 60.74 -38.33 6.28
C LEU A 7 61.79 -39.45 6.36
N ALA A 8 62.13 -40.08 5.23
CA ALA A 8 63.18 -41.10 5.19
C ALA A 8 64.57 -40.51 5.49
N VAL A 9 64.90 -39.34 4.95
CA VAL A 9 66.16 -38.64 5.26
C VAL A 9 66.20 -38.19 6.73
N PHE A 10 65.07 -37.73 7.28
CA PHE A 10 64.96 -37.37 8.70
C PHE A 10 65.07 -38.59 9.63
N ALA A 11 64.46 -39.72 9.26
CA ALA A 11 64.55 -40.96 10.03
C ALA A 11 65.96 -41.57 10.00
N VAL A 12 66.65 -41.52 8.86
CA VAL A 12 68.05 -41.99 8.73
C VAL A 12 69.02 -41.09 9.51
N THR A 13 68.80 -39.77 9.50
CA THR A 13 69.61 -38.84 10.30
C THR A 13 69.34 -38.97 11.81
N LEU A 14 68.09 -39.25 12.22
CA LEU A 14 67.77 -39.57 13.62
C LEU A 14 68.34 -40.93 14.06
N ALA A 15 68.33 -41.95 13.20
CA ALA A 15 68.89 -43.28 13.51
C ALA A 15 70.42 -43.24 13.67
N LEU A 16 71.11 -42.46 12.84
CA LEU A 16 72.55 -42.20 13.00
C LEU A 16 72.86 -41.38 14.26
N ALA A 17 71.98 -40.46 14.66
CA ALA A 17 72.10 -39.73 15.92
C ALA A 17 71.76 -40.58 17.16
N GLY A 18 70.82 -41.52 17.05
CA GLY A 18 70.41 -42.42 18.14
C GLY A 18 71.54 -43.33 18.63
N ASN A 19 72.36 -43.84 17.71
CA ASN A 19 73.58 -44.59 18.07
C ASN A 19 74.64 -43.72 18.78
N ALA A 20 74.60 -42.39 18.61
CA ALA A 20 75.48 -41.45 19.27
C ALA A 20 74.91 -40.88 20.60
N PHE A 21 73.64 -41.18 20.91
CA PHE A 21 72.92 -40.72 22.11
C PHE A 21 72.73 -41.84 23.16
N ALA A 22 72.91 -43.12 22.79
CA ALA A 22 72.84 -44.26 23.71
C ALA A 22 74.13 -44.48 24.56
N GLY A 23 75.21 -43.75 24.26
CA GLY A 23 76.35 -43.62 25.17
C GLY A 23 76.06 -42.48 26.13
N GLY A 24 75.90 -42.81 27.42
CA GLY A 24 75.60 -41.85 28.49
C GLY A 24 76.57 -40.68 28.56
N LEU A 25 76.19 -39.64 29.30
CA LEU A 25 76.96 -38.44 29.63
C LEU A 25 78.22 -38.79 30.46
N GLU A 26 79.11 -39.59 29.92
CA GLU A 26 80.48 -39.71 30.40
C GLU A 26 81.25 -38.51 29.85
N MET A 27 81.67 -37.62 30.75
CA MET A 27 82.64 -36.57 30.43
C MET A 27 84.00 -37.23 30.10
N ALA A 28 84.14 -37.70 28.87
CA ALA A 28 85.41 -38.16 28.32
C ALA A 28 86.31 -36.94 28.08
N SER A 29 87.42 -36.84 28.81
CA SER A 29 88.31 -35.68 28.86
C SER A 29 89.28 -35.56 27.67
N GLU A 30 88.99 -36.14 26.52
CA GLU A 30 89.80 -35.96 25.31
C GLU A 30 88.92 -35.61 24.10
N TRP A 31 89.15 -34.40 23.58
CA TRP A 31 88.48 -33.86 22.41
C TRP A 31 88.97 -34.56 21.14
N THR A 32 88.05 -35.19 20.40
CA THR A 32 88.38 -35.81 19.10
C THR A 32 87.64 -35.06 17.99
N TRP A 33 88.42 -34.47 17.08
CA TRP A 33 87.91 -33.67 15.96
C TRP A 33 86.92 -34.43 15.06
N TYR A 34 87.03 -35.77 15.01
CA TYR A 34 86.17 -36.64 14.20
C TYR A 34 84.79 -36.91 14.85
N ARG A 35 84.73 -37.14 16.17
CA ARG A 35 83.47 -37.49 16.87
C ARG A 35 82.64 -36.26 17.21
N ASP A 36 83.25 -35.24 17.80
CA ASP A 36 82.52 -34.07 18.30
C ASP A 36 82.33 -33.02 17.18
N GLY A 37 83.24 -32.97 16.20
CA GLY A 37 83.09 -32.17 14.99
C GLY A 37 81.94 -32.64 14.08
N SER A 38 81.74 -33.96 13.91
CA SER A 38 80.64 -34.49 13.10
C SER A 38 79.26 -34.25 13.75
N ARG A 39 79.18 -34.25 15.09
CA ARG A 39 77.97 -33.86 15.84
C ARG A 39 77.62 -32.38 15.63
N ILE A 40 78.60 -31.48 15.70
CA ILE A 40 78.39 -30.05 15.46
C ILE A 40 77.98 -29.80 14.00
N PHE A 41 78.63 -30.44 13.04
CA PHE A 41 78.29 -30.34 11.62
C PHE A 41 76.85 -30.82 11.35
N ASN A 42 76.45 -31.95 11.91
CA ASN A 42 75.08 -32.46 11.80
C ASN A 42 74.07 -31.50 12.47
N ALA A 43 74.37 -30.97 13.65
CA ALA A 43 73.50 -30.00 14.34
C ALA A 43 73.30 -28.72 13.51
N VAL A 44 74.35 -28.21 12.85
CA VAL A 44 74.26 -27.05 11.95
C VAL A 44 73.40 -27.35 10.72
N ILE A 45 73.53 -28.53 10.12
CA ILE A 45 72.70 -28.95 8.98
C ILE A 45 71.23 -29.06 9.38
N VAL A 46 70.94 -29.70 10.53
CA VAL A 46 69.57 -29.85 11.02
C VAL A 46 68.97 -28.49 11.35
N LEU A 47 69.68 -27.62 12.07
CA LEU A 47 69.22 -26.26 12.37
C LEU A 47 69.02 -25.42 11.10
N GLY A 48 69.94 -25.49 10.14
CA GLY A 48 69.80 -24.83 8.84
C GLY A 48 68.58 -25.32 8.06
N GLY A 49 68.34 -26.64 8.07
CA GLY A 49 67.14 -27.25 7.48
C GLY A 49 65.84 -26.79 8.16
N PHE A 50 65.82 -26.69 9.49
CA PHE A 50 64.68 -26.17 10.25
C PHE A 50 64.41 -24.70 9.98
N VAL A 51 65.44 -23.85 9.91
CA VAL A 51 65.30 -22.43 9.56
C VAL A 51 64.79 -22.29 8.12
N TRP A 52 65.35 -23.06 7.18
CA TRP A 52 64.88 -23.04 5.79
C TRP A 52 63.42 -23.50 5.66
N LEU A 53 63.03 -24.56 6.37
CA LEU A 53 61.66 -25.06 6.40
C LEU A 53 60.71 -24.03 7.05
N GLY A 54 61.11 -23.43 8.16
CA GLY A 54 60.33 -22.41 8.88
C GLY A 54 60.09 -21.15 8.05
N VAL A 55 61.11 -20.64 7.37
CA VAL A 55 60.99 -19.47 6.49
C VAL A 55 60.13 -19.80 5.27
N LYS A 56 60.33 -20.98 4.66
CA LYS A 56 59.60 -21.41 3.45
C LYS A 56 58.13 -21.74 3.70
N PHE A 57 57.79 -22.32 4.84
CA PHE A 57 56.40 -22.68 5.19
C PHE A 57 55.68 -21.61 6.03
N GLY A 58 56.38 -20.86 6.88
CA GLY A 58 55.81 -19.83 7.74
C GLY A 58 55.39 -18.58 6.97
N GLY A 59 56.28 -18.02 6.15
CA GLY A 59 56.01 -16.81 5.35
C GLY A 59 54.69 -16.83 4.55
N PRO A 60 54.38 -17.90 3.78
CA PRO A 60 53.13 -17.97 3.02
C PRO A 60 51.87 -18.10 3.89
N MET A 61 51.96 -18.70 5.08
CA MET A 61 50.81 -18.82 5.99
C MET A 61 50.43 -17.47 6.61
N LEU A 62 51.43 -16.67 6.99
CA LEU A 62 51.21 -15.34 7.56
C LEU A 62 50.71 -14.36 6.50
N ARG A 63 51.25 -14.42 5.27
CA ARG A 63 50.75 -13.63 4.13
C ARG A 63 49.29 -13.96 3.80
N LYS A 64 48.92 -15.24 3.72
CA LYS A 64 47.52 -15.65 3.52
C LYS A 64 46.59 -15.12 4.62
N ARG A 65 47.03 -15.13 5.88
CA ARG A 65 46.24 -14.56 6.99
C ARG A 65 46.07 -13.05 6.84
N ALA A 66 47.13 -12.34 6.48
CA ALA A 66 47.07 -10.89 6.25
C ALA A 66 46.14 -10.53 5.07
N GLU A 67 46.22 -11.27 3.97
CA GLU A 67 45.34 -11.12 2.80
C GLU A 67 43.87 -11.37 3.16
N LEU A 68 43.58 -12.46 3.90
CA LEU A 68 42.22 -12.76 4.36
C LEU A 68 41.65 -11.66 5.29
N ILE A 69 42.49 -11.10 6.16
CA ILE A 69 42.07 -9.99 7.04
C ILE A 69 41.81 -8.73 6.21
N ALA A 70 42.68 -8.39 5.28
CA ALA A 70 42.50 -7.25 4.38
C ALA A 70 41.23 -7.40 3.52
N GLU A 71 40.96 -8.60 3.00
CA GLU A 71 39.74 -8.91 2.27
C GLU A 71 38.50 -8.77 3.14
N LYS A 72 38.55 -9.27 4.39
CA LYS A 72 37.47 -9.09 5.36
C LYS A 72 37.19 -7.62 5.68
N PHE A 73 38.23 -6.80 5.89
CA PHE A 73 38.03 -5.37 6.11
C PHE A 73 37.41 -4.69 4.87
N LYS A 74 37.92 -4.99 3.67
CA LYS A 74 37.37 -4.43 2.43
C LYS A 74 35.91 -4.82 2.21
N THR A 75 35.54 -6.06 2.52
CA THR A 75 34.14 -6.51 2.43
C THR A 75 33.26 -5.86 3.49
N LEU A 76 33.75 -5.66 4.72
CA LEU A 76 33.03 -4.94 5.76
C LEU A 76 32.78 -3.48 5.37
N GLU A 77 33.81 -2.77 4.88
CA GLU A 77 33.67 -1.39 4.39
C GLU A 77 32.68 -1.31 3.23
N ALA A 78 32.77 -2.22 2.26
CA ALA A 78 31.83 -2.26 1.13
C ALA A 78 30.39 -2.55 1.60
N ASN A 79 30.21 -3.43 2.59
CA ASN A 79 28.89 -3.73 3.15
C ASN A 79 28.34 -2.55 3.96
N GLN A 80 29.18 -1.85 4.71
CA GLN A 80 28.79 -0.65 5.44
C GLN A 80 28.36 0.46 4.46
N ALA A 81 29.17 0.73 3.42
CA ALA A 81 28.83 1.72 2.40
C ALA A 81 27.51 1.38 1.68
N LYS A 82 27.27 0.10 1.37
CA LYS A 82 26.00 -0.35 0.81
C LYS A 82 24.83 -0.17 1.78
N ALA A 83 25.01 -0.48 3.06
CA ALA A 83 23.97 -0.30 4.07
C ALA A 83 23.61 1.18 4.24
N GLU A 84 24.61 2.06 4.30
CA GLU A 84 24.41 3.52 4.37
C GLU A 84 23.72 4.07 3.13
N ALA A 85 24.10 3.60 1.93
CA ALA A 85 23.43 3.97 0.68
C ALA A 85 21.96 3.53 0.66
N SER A 86 21.68 2.28 1.05
CA SER A 86 20.32 1.76 1.16
C SER A 86 19.49 2.54 2.18
N LEU A 87 20.06 2.87 3.34
CA LEU A 87 19.38 3.68 4.36
C LEU A 87 18.97 5.04 3.80
N LYS A 88 19.88 5.75 3.13
CA LYS A 88 19.55 7.03 2.47
C LYS A 88 18.46 6.90 1.42
N GLU A 89 18.47 5.80 0.64
CA GLU A 89 17.42 5.53 -0.35
C GLU A 89 16.06 5.29 0.32
N TYR A 90 16.03 4.52 1.41
CA TYR A 90 14.81 4.27 2.18
C TYR A 90 14.29 5.53 2.85
N GLU A 91 15.16 6.34 3.47
CA GLU A 91 14.78 7.62 4.05
C GLU A 91 14.17 8.55 3.01
N LYS A 92 14.79 8.64 1.82
CA LYS A 92 14.24 9.41 0.70
C LYS A 92 12.87 8.87 0.28
N LYS A 93 12.74 7.55 0.08
CA LYS A 93 11.46 6.91 -0.26
C LYS A 93 10.39 7.19 0.79
N ILE A 94 10.72 7.14 2.08
CA ILE A 94 9.78 7.45 3.16
C ILE A 94 9.36 8.92 3.12
N SER A 95 10.30 9.84 2.86
CA SER A 95 10.00 11.26 2.69
C SER A 95 9.07 11.50 1.50
N ASP A 96 9.37 10.90 0.36
CA ASP A 96 8.57 11.02 -0.87
C ASP A 96 7.15 10.44 -0.64
N LEU A 97 7.05 9.28 0.01
CA LEU A 97 5.76 8.67 0.38
C LEU A 97 4.94 9.54 1.34
N LYS A 98 5.58 10.22 2.30
CA LYS A 98 4.89 11.15 3.20
C LYS A 98 4.34 12.34 2.42
N SER A 99 5.15 12.92 1.52
CA SER A 99 4.71 14.02 0.67
C SER A 99 3.54 13.61 -0.23
N GLU A 100 3.60 12.42 -0.83
CA GLU A 100 2.52 11.91 -1.67
C GLU A 100 1.26 11.62 -0.84
N ALA A 101 1.39 11.04 0.35
CA ALA A 101 0.27 10.81 1.25
C ALA A 101 -0.42 12.11 1.69
N ASP A 102 0.36 13.18 1.94
CA ASP A 102 -0.17 14.49 2.28
C ASP A 102 -0.89 15.13 1.09
N LYS A 103 -0.35 14.96 -0.12
CA LYS A 103 -0.98 15.40 -1.37
C LYS A 103 -2.31 14.68 -1.61
N ILE A 104 -2.33 13.34 -1.50
CA ILE A 104 -3.57 12.54 -1.60
C ILE A 104 -4.60 12.99 -0.56
N ARG A 105 -4.17 13.30 0.67
CA ARG A 105 -5.08 13.78 1.71
C ARG A 105 -5.67 15.15 1.38
N GLN A 106 -4.89 16.05 0.77
CA GLN A 106 -5.39 17.34 0.31
C GLN A 106 -6.37 17.18 -0.84
N GLU A 107 -6.01 16.41 -1.87
CA GLU A 107 -6.88 16.12 -3.01
C GLU A 107 -8.21 15.50 -2.59
N ALA A 108 -8.19 14.53 -1.66
CA ALA A 108 -9.40 13.92 -1.13
C ALA A 108 -10.30 14.90 -0.35
N LYS A 109 -9.71 15.90 0.34
CA LYS A 109 -10.48 16.95 1.02
C LYS A 109 -11.13 17.89 0.02
N ASP A 110 -10.39 18.32 -0.99
CA ASP A 110 -10.88 19.23 -2.03
C ASP A 110 -11.98 18.55 -2.86
N GLU A 111 -11.77 17.29 -3.24
CA GLU A 111 -12.79 16.48 -3.92
C GLU A 111 -14.03 16.28 -3.04
N GLY A 112 -13.84 15.99 -1.74
CA GLY A 112 -14.92 15.87 -0.78
C GLY A 112 -15.77 17.14 -0.68
N GLU A 113 -15.13 18.31 -0.63
CA GLU A 113 -15.83 19.60 -0.56
C GLU A 113 -16.56 19.90 -1.88
N MET A 114 -15.96 19.61 -3.03
CA MET A 114 -16.63 19.73 -4.34
C MET A 114 -17.86 18.83 -4.45
N ILE A 115 -17.76 17.57 -4.01
CA ILE A 115 -18.87 16.62 -4.01
C ILE A 115 -19.98 17.12 -3.08
N LYS A 116 -19.64 17.59 -1.88
CA LYS A 116 -20.59 18.17 -0.93
C LYS A 116 -21.33 19.35 -1.53
N GLN A 117 -20.61 20.30 -2.13
CA GLN A 117 -21.23 21.46 -2.79
C GLN A 117 -22.15 21.04 -3.95
N ARG A 118 -21.73 20.05 -4.75
CA ARG A 118 -22.56 19.49 -5.83
C ARG A 118 -23.84 18.85 -5.29
N ILE A 119 -23.75 18.09 -4.20
CA ILE A 119 -24.92 17.46 -3.56
C ILE A 119 -25.87 18.53 -3.03
N LEU A 120 -25.35 19.53 -2.31
CA LEU A 120 -26.16 20.63 -1.77
C LEU A 120 -26.87 21.41 -2.88
N SER A 121 -26.14 21.83 -3.91
CA SER A 121 -26.73 22.54 -5.06
C SER A 121 -27.75 21.68 -5.82
N GLY A 122 -27.50 20.38 -5.94
CA GLY A 122 -28.44 19.43 -6.54
C GLY A 122 -29.71 19.27 -5.71
N ALA A 123 -29.58 19.20 -4.38
CA ALA A 123 -30.69 19.09 -3.45
C ALA A 123 -31.54 20.36 -3.43
N GLU A 124 -30.93 21.55 -3.44
CA GLU A 124 -31.62 22.84 -3.55
C GLU A 124 -32.44 22.92 -4.84
N LYS A 125 -31.84 22.61 -5.98
CA LYS A 125 -32.56 22.58 -7.27
C LYS A 125 -33.70 21.56 -7.28
N ALA A 126 -33.50 20.38 -6.70
CA ALA A 126 -34.54 19.38 -6.59
C ALA A 126 -35.69 19.87 -5.70
N ALA A 127 -35.38 20.52 -4.58
CA ALA A 127 -36.38 21.11 -3.69
C ALA A 127 -37.17 22.22 -4.41
N GLU A 128 -36.51 23.13 -5.13
CA GLU A 128 -37.17 24.16 -5.93
C GLU A 128 -38.10 23.55 -6.98
N GLN A 129 -37.66 22.51 -7.69
CA GLN A 129 -38.50 21.82 -8.67
C GLN A 129 -39.71 21.14 -8.04
N ILE A 130 -39.55 20.54 -6.85
CA ILE A 130 -40.66 19.93 -6.11
C ILE A 130 -41.67 21.01 -5.70
N MET A 131 -41.18 22.14 -5.16
CA MET A 131 -42.04 23.25 -4.75
C MET A 131 -42.79 23.87 -5.94
N ALA A 132 -42.12 24.06 -7.08
CA ALA A 132 -42.75 24.55 -8.30
C ALA A 132 -43.86 23.61 -8.80
N LYS A 133 -43.56 22.29 -8.86
CA LYS A 133 -44.56 21.27 -9.24
C LYS A 133 -45.72 21.18 -8.25
N ALA A 134 -45.45 21.34 -6.96
CA ALA A 134 -46.49 21.35 -5.94
C ALA A 134 -47.41 22.58 -6.10
N ALA A 135 -46.84 23.77 -6.33
CA ALA A 135 -47.59 24.99 -6.57
C ALA A 135 -48.48 24.88 -7.82
N GLU A 136 -47.94 24.34 -8.92
CA GLU A 136 -48.69 24.08 -10.15
C GLU A 136 -49.85 23.11 -9.90
N ARG A 137 -49.60 22.00 -9.20
CA ARG A 137 -50.64 21.02 -8.85
C ARG A 137 -51.74 21.63 -7.97
N ILE A 138 -51.35 22.44 -6.98
CA ILE A 138 -52.32 23.14 -6.12
C ILE A 138 -53.17 24.09 -6.95
N ALA A 139 -52.59 24.85 -7.88
CA ALA A 139 -53.34 25.74 -8.76
C ALA A 139 -54.36 24.96 -9.62
N VAL A 140 -53.96 23.84 -10.20
CA VAL A 140 -54.85 22.99 -11.01
C VAL A 140 -55.98 22.39 -10.16
N GLU A 141 -55.65 21.79 -9.01
CA GLU A 141 -56.61 21.18 -8.10
C GLU A 141 -57.60 22.22 -7.54
N THR A 142 -57.13 23.43 -7.22
CA THR A 142 -58.00 24.50 -6.72
C THR A 142 -58.99 24.99 -7.77
N GLU A 143 -58.57 25.14 -9.03
CA GLU A 143 -59.50 25.47 -10.12
C GLU A 143 -60.51 24.35 -10.36
N GLN A 144 -60.09 23.08 -10.35
CA GLN A 144 -61.00 21.93 -10.46
C GLN A 144 -62.01 21.88 -9.30
N ALA A 145 -61.57 22.16 -8.07
CA ALA A 145 -62.43 22.22 -6.89
C ALA A 145 -63.46 23.36 -6.98
N LYS A 146 -63.04 24.56 -7.45
CA LYS A 146 -63.94 25.69 -7.69
C LYS A 146 -65.00 25.35 -8.74
N GLU A 147 -64.59 24.75 -9.85
CA GLU A 147 -65.55 24.34 -10.89
C GLU A 147 -66.54 23.30 -10.36
N LYS A 148 -66.06 22.32 -9.58
CA LYS A 148 -66.91 21.30 -8.98
C LYS A 148 -67.93 21.93 -8.02
N LEU A 149 -67.50 22.83 -7.14
CA LEU A 149 -68.39 23.57 -6.24
C LEU A 149 -69.42 24.41 -7.02
N LYS A 150 -69.01 25.06 -8.12
CA LYS A 150 -69.93 25.84 -8.96
C LYS A 150 -71.00 24.96 -9.60
N ARG A 151 -70.62 23.77 -10.09
CA ARG A 151 -71.57 22.77 -10.64
C ARG A 151 -72.54 22.29 -9.57
N GLU A 152 -72.04 21.90 -8.39
CA GLU A 152 -72.88 21.46 -7.27
C GLU A 152 -73.85 22.55 -6.79
N ALA A 153 -73.38 23.80 -6.68
CA ALA A 153 -74.22 24.94 -6.32
C ALA A 153 -75.30 25.23 -7.38
N THR A 154 -74.98 25.05 -8.66
CA THR A 154 -75.95 25.25 -9.75
C THR A 154 -77.04 24.19 -9.70
N ILE A 155 -76.67 22.91 -9.50
CA ILE A 155 -77.62 21.81 -9.34
C ILE A 155 -78.53 22.07 -8.13
N ALA A 156 -77.94 22.39 -6.97
CA ALA A 156 -78.72 22.67 -5.76
C ALA A 156 -79.68 23.88 -5.92
N ALA A 157 -79.27 24.92 -6.66
CA ALA A 157 -80.13 26.06 -6.94
C ALA A 157 -81.29 25.71 -7.88
N VAL A 158 -81.05 24.85 -8.88
CA VAL A 158 -82.11 24.34 -9.78
C VAL A 158 -83.08 23.46 -9.00
N ASP A 159 -82.59 22.55 -8.16
CA ASP A 159 -83.43 21.67 -7.33
C ASP A 159 -84.32 22.49 -6.38
N LEU A 160 -83.76 23.53 -5.75
CA LEU A 160 -84.52 24.43 -4.88
C LEU A 160 -85.56 25.25 -5.67
N ALA A 161 -85.20 25.76 -6.85
CA ALA A 161 -86.13 26.48 -7.71
C ALA A 161 -87.29 25.57 -8.16
N GLU A 162 -87.00 24.32 -8.53
CA GLU A 162 -88.02 23.31 -8.86
C GLU A 162 -88.96 23.05 -7.67
N GLU A 163 -88.42 22.93 -6.45
CA GLU A 163 -89.24 22.74 -5.25
C GLU A 163 -90.13 23.96 -4.95
N ILE A 164 -89.59 25.17 -5.09
CA ILE A 164 -90.36 26.42 -4.89
C ILE A 164 -91.46 26.56 -5.94
N ILE A 165 -91.17 26.27 -7.22
CA ILE A 165 -92.16 26.30 -8.30
C ILE A 165 -93.27 25.28 -8.01
N LYS A 166 -92.92 24.03 -7.67
CA LYS A 166 -93.91 23.00 -7.31
C LYS A 166 -94.81 23.40 -6.15
N ARG A 167 -94.28 24.12 -5.14
CA ARG A 167 -95.06 24.56 -3.98
C ARG A 167 -95.94 25.79 -4.23
N ASN A 168 -95.56 26.69 -5.15
CA ASN A 168 -96.26 27.95 -5.39
C ASN A 168 -97.06 28.00 -6.70
N MET A 169 -97.07 26.94 -7.51
CA MET A 169 -97.77 26.91 -8.79
C MET A 169 -99.29 26.99 -8.60
N SER A 170 -99.91 28.03 -9.15
CA SER A 170 -101.37 28.18 -9.17
C SER A 170 -101.98 27.61 -10.46
N ALA A 171 -103.29 27.32 -10.46
CA ALA A 171 -104.01 26.86 -11.66
C ALA A 171 -103.92 27.85 -12.84
N LYS A 172 -103.76 29.16 -12.54
CA LYS A 172 -103.63 30.21 -13.56
C LYS A 172 -102.23 30.22 -14.20
N ASP A 173 -101.19 29.89 -13.43
CA ASP A 173 -99.82 29.78 -13.97
C ASP A 173 -99.69 28.58 -14.91
N GLN A 174 -100.36 27.46 -14.59
CA GLN A 174 -100.44 26.30 -15.49
C GLN A 174 -101.11 26.61 -16.83
N GLU A 175 -102.21 27.38 -16.82
CA GLU A 175 -102.91 27.78 -18.04
C GLU A 175 -102.08 28.75 -18.89
N ASN A 176 -101.37 29.68 -18.25
CA ASN A 176 -100.44 30.59 -18.93
C ASN A 176 -99.27 29.84 -19.59
N ILE A 177 -98.63 28.90 -18.88
CA ILE A 177 -97.54 28.08 -19.44
C ILE A 177 -98.03 27.25 -20.64
N LEU A 178 -99.24 26.68 -20.55
CA LEU A 178 -99.83 25.92 -21.65
C LEU A 178 -100.11 26.81 -22.87
N SER A 179 -100.61 28.02 -22.63
CA SER A 179 -100.88 29.01 -23.68
C SER A 179 -99.59 29.44 -24.39
N GLU A 180 -98.53 29.72 -23.62
CA GLU A 180 -97.22 30.10 -24.12
C GLU A 180 -96.53 28.94 -24.89
N TYR A 181 -96.77 27.69 -24.49
CA TYR A 181 -96.29 26.51 -25.21
C TYR A 181 -97.00 26.32 -26.55
N ILE A 182 -98.32 26.54 -26.60
CA ILE A 182 -99.12 26.51 -27.84
C ILE A 182 -98.70 27.65 -28.77
N GLU A 183 -98.45 28.84 -28.23
CA GLU A 183 -97.99 30.01 -28.99
C GLU A 183 -96.59 29.80 -29.58
N ASN A 184 -95.64 29.27 -28.80
CA ASN A 184 -94.29 28.95 -29.29
C ASN A 184 -94.27 27.83 -30.33
N LEU A 185 -95.14 26.81 -30.20
CA LEU A 185 -95.32 25.79 -31.24
C LEU A 185 -95.98 26.35 -32.51
N GLY A 186 -96.86 27.34 -32.37
CA GLY A 186 -97.45 28.07 -33.49
C GLY A 186 -96.44 28.95 -34.23
N ASN A 187 -95.54 29.62 -33.49
CA ASN A 187 -94.49 30.48 -34.06
C ASN A 187 -93.29 29.71 -34.65
N SER A 188 -93.00 28.48 -34.20
CA SER A 188 -91.94 27.64 -34.77
C SER A 188 -92.28 27.03 -36.13
N LYS A 189 -93.53 27.19 -36.61
CA LYS A 189 -94.02 26.59 -37.86
C LYS A 189 -94.25 27.60 -38.99
N ASN A 190 -93.82 28.84 -38.81
CA ASN A 190 -93.54 29.82 -39.88
C ASN A 190 -92.03 30.06 -39.98
#